data_AF-A0A950RQ18-F1
#
_entry.id   AF-A0A950RQ18-F1
#
_cell.length_a   1.000
_cell.length_b   1.000
_cell.length_c   1.000
_cell.angle_alpha   90.00
_cell.angle_beta   90.00
_cell.angle_gamma   90.00
#
_symmetry.space_group_name_H-M   'P 1'
#
loop_
_entity.id
_entity.type
_entity.pdbx_description
1 polymer ?
#
loop_
_entity_poly.entity_id
_entity_poly.type
_entity_poly.pdbx_seq_one_letter_code
_entity_poly.pdbx_strand_id
1 'polypeptide(L)'
;MEYLNKARAGALAFPDGSAQWRVWAPRAQRVELVLIDGDRRRSLAMSPEEHGYFRHTEPGIAEGQRYAFRLNNGPERPDPASLWQPEGVHRPSAVLRPEKFRWQTLDWAGIHQDYLVFYELHVGTFTPEGTFDAVIPRLDSLRELGITAIELMPVAQFPGNRNWGYDG
;
A
#
# COMPACT_ATOMS: atom_id res chain seq x y z
N MET A 1 -6.27 -11.24 16.35
CA MET A 1 -6.35 -10.53 15.04
C MET A 1 -7.21 -9.26 15.09
N GLU A 2 -8.16 -9.11 16.02
CA GLU A 2 -9.06 -7.94 16.08
C GLU A 2 -8.41 -6.65 16.63
N TYR A 3 -7.34 -6.77 17.43
CA TYR A 3 -6.65 -5.63 18.06
C TYR A 3 -5.70 -4.87 17.13
N LEU A 4 -5.18 -5.50 16.06
CA LEU A 4 -4.22 -4.86 15.14
C LEU A 4 -4.90 -3.88 14.16
N ASN A 5 -6.20 -4.03 13.93
CA ASN A 5 -6.93 -3.20 12.96
C ASN A 5 -7.40 -1.85 13.51
N LYS A 6 -7.44 -1.66 14.84
CA LYS A 6 -7.95 -0.42 15.45
C LYS A 6 -6.94 0.74 15.48
N ALA A 7 -5.65 0.48 15.24
CA ALA A 7 -4.59 1.49 15.38
C ALA A 7 -3.85 1.82 14.07
N ARG A 8 -4.20 1.18 12.95
CA ARG A 8 -3.45 1.29 11.71
C ARG A 8 -3.63 2.68 11.07
N ALA A 9 -2.52 3.30 10.67
CA ALA A 9 -2.55 4.49 9.82
C ALA A 9 -2.78 4.11 8.35
N GLY A 10 -3.35 5.03 7.60
CA GLY A 10 -3.67 4.92 6.19
C GLY A 10 -5.14 4.59 5.91
N ALA A 11 -5.43 4.14 4.70
CA ALA A 11 -6.75 3.66 4.30
C ALA A 11 -6.94 2.17 4.61
N LEU A 12 -7.99 1.85 5.37
CA LEU A 12 -8.44 0.50 5.66
C LEU A 12 -9.85 0.30 5.10
N ALA A 13 -9.99 -0.58 4.11
CA ALA A 13 -11.27 -0.92 3.52
C ALA A 13 -11.91 -2.13 4.22
N PHE A 14 -13.24 -2.15 4.32
CA PHE A 14 -14.02 -3.20 4.98
C PHE A 14 -14.97 -3.92 4.01
N PRO A 15 -15.33 -5.20 4.27
CA PRO A 15 -16.22 -5.97 3.38
C PRO A 15 -17.62 -5.39 3.18
N ASP A 16 -18.09 -4.54 4.10
CA ASP A 16 -19.39 -3.84 4.00
C ASP A 16 -19.37 -2.66 3.00
N GLY A 17 -18.24 -2.44 2.33
CA GLY A 17 -18.05 -1.36 1.37
C GLY A 17 -17.62 -0.04 2.01
N SER A 18 -17.48 0.05 3.34
CA SER A 18 -16.91 1.22 3.99
C SER A 18 -15.38 1.23 3.91
N ALA A 19 -14.80 2.40 4.17
CA ALA A 19 -13.38 2.56 4.41
C ALA A 19 -13.13 3.56 5.55
N GLN A 20 -12.06 3.33 6.30
CA GLN A 20 -11.58 4.22 7.34
C GLN A 20 -10.21 4.76 6.96
N TRP A 21 -10.01 6.06 7.16
CA TRP A 21 -8.73 6.72 7.01
C TRP A 21 -8.26 7.18 8.38
N ARG A 22 -6.96 6.97 8.64
CA ARG A 22 -6.33 7.43 9.87
C ARG A 22 -4.94 7.99 9.57
N VAL A 23 -4.63 9.19 10.05
CA VAL A 23 -3.31 9.82 9.81
C VAL A 23 -2.80 10.48 11.08
N TRP A 24 -1.51 10.34 11.34
CA TRP A 24 -0.84 11.04 12.44
C TRP A 24 -0.42 12.43 11.97
N ALA A 25 -0.95 13.47 12.62
CA ALA A 25 -0.66 14.86 12.30
C ALA A 25 -0.74 15.74 13.56
N PRO A 26 0.13 15.51 14.57
CA PRO A 26 0.00 16.10 15.90
C PRO A 26 0.13 17.63 15.93
N ARG A 27 0.72 18.22 14.88
CA ARG A 27 0.86 19.67 14.72
C ARG A 27 -0.25 20.30 13.87
N ALA A 28 -1.16 19.50 13.30
CA ALA A 28 -2.30 20.01 12.55
C ALA A 28 -3.42 20.41 13.52
N GLN A 29 -4.06 21.54 13.23
CA GLN A 29 -5.26 21.98 13.94
C GLN A 29 -6.51 21.35 13.32
N ARG A 30 -6.47 21.09 12.00
CA ARG A 30 -7.50 20.37 11.26
C ARG A 30 -6.89 19.50 10.17
N VAL A 31 -7.56 18.40 9.88
CA VAL A 31 -7.25 17.51 8.77
C VAL A 31 -8.53 17.25 8.00
N GLU A 32 -8.47 17.37 6.68
CA GLU A 32 -9.52 16.94 5.77
C GLU A 32 -9.04 15.72 4.98
N LEU A 33 -9.92 14.74 4.81
CA LEU A 33 -9.82 13.72 3.79
C LEU A 33 -10.43 14.28 2.50
N VAL A 34 -9.68 14.26 1.40
CA VAL A 34 -10.15 14.70 0.10
C VAL A 34 -10.36 13.48 -0.77
N LEU A 35 -11.61 13.13 -1.09
CA LEU A 35 -11.94 12.11 -2.08
C LEU A 35 -11.93 12.74 -3.47
N ILE A 36 -11.27 12.07 -4.43
CA ILE A 36 -10.97 12.61 -5.76
C ILE A 36 -11.58 11.71 -6.83
N ASP A 37 -12.34 12.30 -7.75
CA ASP A 37 -12.92 11.64 -8.94
C ASP A 37 -12.78 12.57 -10.15
N GLY A 38 -11.79 12.32 -11.00
CA GLY A 38 -11.40 13.22 -12.07
C GLY A 38 -11.10 14.63 -11.55
N ASP A 39 -11.88 15.62 -11.96
CA ASP A 39 -11.81 17.01 -11.50
C ASP A 39 -12.66 17.35 -10.28
N ARG A 40 -13.43 16.39 -9.77
CA ARG A 40 -14.26 16.57 -8.57
C ARG A 40 -13.43 16.29 -7.32
N ARG A 41 -13.63 17.11 -6.29
CA ARG A 41 -13.02 16.95 -4.96
C ARG A 41 -14.11 17.06 -3.90
N ARG A 42 -14.22 16.06 -3.03
CA ARG A 42 -15.09 16.08 -1.85
C ARG A 42 -14.22 16.10 -0.60
N SER A 43 -14.17 17.24 0.07
CA SER A 43 -13.48 17.38 1.36
C SER A 43 -14.38 16.93 2.51
N LEU A 44 -13.82 16.12 3.39
CA LEU A 44 -14.48 15.57 4.58
C LEU A 44 -13.61 15.89 5.79
N ALA A 45 -14.17 16.62 6.76
CA ALA A 45 -13.44 16.92 8.00
C ALA A 45 -13.17 15.62 8.76
N MET A 46 -11.92 15.39 9.15
CA MET A 46 -11.54 14.24 9.97
C MET A 46 -11.65 14.60 11.46
N SER A 47 -12.13 13.67 12.27
CA SER A 47 -12.22 13.84 13.71
C SER A 47 -10.85 13.65 14.36
N PRO A 48 -10.40 14.54 15.27
CA PRO A 48 -9.20 14.32 16.05
C PRO A 48 -9.37 13.12 16.99
N GLU A 49 -8.27 12.42 17.23
CA GLU A 49 -8.12 11.33 18.19
C GLU A 49 -6.98 11.62 19.17
N GLU A 50 -6.82 10.75 20.16
CA GLU A 50 -5.67 10.80 21.06
C GLU A 50 -4.32 10.71 20.33
N HIS A 51 -3.27 11.19 20.98
CA HIS A 51 -1.88 11.12 20.49
C HIS A 51 -1.63 11.82 19.13
N GLY A 52 -2.51 12.75 18.73
CA GLY A 52 -2.35 13.57 17.53
C GLY A 52 -2.76 12.89 16.23
N TYR A 53 -3.58 11.85 16.31
CA TYR A 53 -4.18 11.20 15.14
C TYR A 53 -5.48 11.91 14.71
N PHE A 54 -5.84 11.71 13.45
CA PHE A 54 -7.13 12.11 12.89
C PHE A 54 -7.75 10.92 12.17
N ARG A 55 -9.06 10.76 12.27
CA ARG A 55 -9.81 9.63 11.68
C ARG A 55 -11.07 10.09 10.95
N HIS A 56 -11.38 9.44 9.83
CA HIS A 56 -12.68 9.52 9.15
C HIS A 56 -13.11 8.14 8.66
N THR A 57 -14.41 7.86 8.68
CA THR A 57 -14.98 6.64 8.09
C THR A 57 -16.06 7.05 7.10
N GLU A 58 -16.03 6.51 5.88
CA GLU A 58 -17.02 6.78 4.84
C GLU A 58 -17.57 5.46 4.26
N PRO A 59 -18.90 5.31 4.11
CA PRO A 59 -19.50 4.16 3.45
C PRO A 59 -19.39 4.26 1.91
N GLY A 60 -19.60 3.14 1.22
CA GLY A 60 -19.76 3.14 -0.25
C GLY A 60 -18.49 3.48 -1.03
N ILE A 61 -17.33 3.09 -0.51
CA ILE A 61 -16.02 3.39 -1.08
C ILE A 61 -15.55 2.24 -1.97
N ALA A 62 -15.37 2.51 -3.26
CA ALA A 62 -14.84 1.52 -4.19
C ALA A 62 -13.33 1.32 -4.01
N GLU A 63 -12.84 0.14 -4.41
CA GLU A 63 -11.40 -0.03 -4.64
C GLU A 63 -10.95 0.92 -5.75
N GLY A 64 -9.76 1.50 -5.60
CA GLY A 64 -9.22 2.49 -6.51
C GLY A 64 -9.69 3.92 -6.24
N GLN A 65 -10.61 4.15 -5.29
CA GLN A 65 -10.99 5.50 -4.87
C GLN A 65 -9.74 6.31 -4.53
N ARG A 66 -9.51 7.39 -5.29
CA ARG A 66 -8.38 8.28 -5.06
C ARG A 66 -8.65 9.17 -3.85
N TYR A 67 -7.62 9.39 -3.05
CA TYR A 67 -7.70 10.29 -1.92
C TYR A 67 -6.37 10.98 -1.61
N ALA A 68 -6.48 12.09 -0.89
CA ALA A 68 -5.36 12.82 -0.31
C ALA A 68 -5.76 13.39 1.06
N PHE A 69 -4.77 13.76 1.87
CA PHE A 69 -4.99 14.52 3.09
C PHE A 69 -4.71 16.00 2.87
N ARG A 70 -5.49 16.86 3.51
CA ARG A 70 -5.26 18.30 3.55
C ARG A 70 -5.12 18.77 4.98
N LEU A 71 -3.94 19.29 5.34
CA LEU A 71 -3.64 19.77 6.69
C LEU A 71 -3.81 21.28 6.74
N ASN A 72 -4.62 21.80 7.66
CA ASN A 72 -4.78 23.25 7.89
C ASN A 72 -5.15 24.08 6.63
N ASN A 73 -5.93 23.54 5.68
CA ASN A 73 -6.20 24.14 4.34
C ASN A 73 -4.96 24.30 3.44
N GLY A 74 -3.89 23.56 3.72
CA GLY A 74 -2.70 23.51 2.87
C GLY A 74 -2.91 22.75 1.56
N PRO A 75 -1.82 22.39 0.87
CA PRO A 75 -1.89 21.54 -0.31
C PRO A 75 -2.36 20.13 0.05
N GLU A 76 -2.91 19.44 -0.94
CA GLU A 76 -3.18 18.01 -0.88
C GLU A 76 -1.87 17.24 -0.77
N ARG A 77 -1.85 16.23 0.10
CA ARG A 77 -0.70 15.36 0.34
C ARG A 77 -1.11 13.90 0.19
N PRO A 78 -0.26 13.07 -0.43
CA PRO A 78 -0.47 11.63 -0.43
C PRO A 78 -0.45 11.09 1.00
N ASP A 79 -1.00 9.91 1.17
CA ASP A 79 -0.96 9.19 2.43
C ASP A 79 0.45 8.66 2.70
N PRO A 80 1.11 9.04 3.82
CA PRO A 80 2.41 8.49 4.18
C PRO A 80 2.36 6.97 4.50
N ALA A 81 1.18 6.43 4.78
CA ALA A 81 0.94 5.01 5.01
C ALA A 81 0.11 4.39 3.87
N SER A 82 0.20 4.95 2.65
CA SER A 82 -0.50 4.45 1.47
C SER A 82 -0.18 2.98 1.19
N LEU A 83 -1.21 2.22 0.82
CA LEU A 83 -1.04 0.86 0.30
C LEU A 83 -0.94 0.80 -1.22
N TRP A 84 -1.26 1.90 -1.90
CA TRP A 84 -1.28 1.95 -3.34
C TRP A 84 -1.14 3.38 -3.87
N GLN A 85 -0.06 3.62 -4.62
CA GLN A 85 0.25 4.88 -5.32
C GLN A 85 0.19 4.69 -6.85
N PRO A 86 -0.99 4.72 -7.47
CA PRO A 86 -1.15 4.39 -8.89
C PRO A 86 -0.51 5.41 -9.85
N GLU A 87 -0.29 6.64 -9.40
CA GLU A 87 0.18 7.75 -10.24
C GLU A 87 1.53 8.32 -9.73
N GLY A 88 2.19 7.62 -8.82
CA GLY A 88 3.49 8.00 -8.24
C GLY A 88 3.41 8.61 -6.84
N VAL A 89 4.58 8.75 -6.19
CA VAL A 89 4.70 9.09 -4.75
C VAL A 89 4.09 10.43 -4.34
N HIS A 90 3.99 11.40 -5.25
CA HIS A 90 3.46 12.73 -4.95
C HIS A 90 2.00 12.91 -5.38
N ARG A 91 1.39 11.88 -5.96
CA ARG A 91 0.02 11.90 -6.48
C ARG A 91 -0.95 11.27 -5.47
N PRO A 92 -2.27 11.46 -5.64
CA PRO A 92 -3.25 10.87 -4.75
C PRO A 92 -3.05 9.38 -4.52
N SER A 93 -3.23 8.97 -3.28
CA SER A 93 -3.26 7.57 -2.86
C SER A 93 -4.56 6.91 -3.33
N ALA A 94 -4.59 5.58 -3.36
CA ALA A 94 -5.78 4.84 -3.74
C ALA A 94 -6.16 3.80 -2.67
N VAL A 95 -7.47 3.64 -2.46
CA VAL A 95 -7.98 2.58 -1.58
C VAL A 95 -7.74 1.22 -2.21
N LEU A 96 -7.06 0.33 -1.48
CA LEU A 96 -6.87 -1.07 -1.84
C LEU A 96 -7.84 -1.95 -1.03
N ARG A 97 -8.36 -3.02 -1.63
CA ARG A 97 -9.22 -4.02 -0.98
C ARG A 97 -8.54 -5.40 -0.95
N PRO A 98 -7.66 -5.67 0.04
CA PRO A 98 -6.89 -6.92 0.10
C PRO A 98 -7.76 -8.18 0.14
N GLU A 99 -8.98 -8.08 0.67
CA GLU A 99 -9.94 -9.18 0.76
C GLU A 99 -10.38 -9.74 -0.60
N LYS A 100 -10.18 -8.98 -1.69
CA LYS A 100 -10.48 -9.44 -3.04
C LYS A 100 -9.48 -10.46 -3.57
N PHE A 101 -8.27 -10.49 -3.03
CA PHE A 101 -7.26 -11.46 -3.44
C PHE A 101 -7.54 -12.81 -2.77
N ARG A 102 -7.74 -13.85 -3.61
CA ARG A 102 -7.96 -15.22 -3.14
C ARG A 102 -6.64 -15.97 -3.09
N TRP A 103 -6.10 -16.10 -1.88
CA TRP A 103 -4.92 -16.93 -1.63
C TRP A 103 -5.19 -18.39 -1.98
N GLN A 104 -4.26 -19.00 -2.73
CA GLN A 104 -4.31 -20.41 -3.12
C GLN A 104 -3.42 -21.30 -2.24
N THR A 105 -2.56 -20.70 -1.41
CA THR A 105 -1.51 -21.35 -0.62
C THR A 105 -1.75 -21.16 0.88
N LEU A 106 -2.96 -21.45 1.35
CA LEU A 106 -3.38 -21.21 2.74
C LEU A 106 -2.69 -22.16 3.75
N ASP A 107 -2.20 -23.29 3.27
CA ASP A 107 -1.50 -24.34 4.00
C ASP A 107 0.03 -24.22 3.93
N TRP A 108 0.55 -23.23 3.20
CA TRP A 108 1.98 -22.99 3.11
C TRP A 108 2.56 -22.54 4.46
N ALA A 109 3.46 -23.34 5.01
CA ALA A 109 4.06 -23.12 6.34
C ALA A 109 5.45 -22.43 6.29
N GLY A 110 5.91 -22.04 5.10
CA GLY A 110 7.27 -21.52 4.91
C GLY A 110 8.33 -22.61 4.81
N ILE A 111 9.61 -22.18 4.81
CA ILE A 111 10.79 -23.05 4.69
C ILE A 111 11.64 -22.84 5.93
N HIS A 112 12.10 -23.94 6.56
CA HIS A 112 12.98 -23.86 7.71
C HIS A 112 14.34 -23.27 7.31
N GLN A 113 14.91 -22.43 8.19
CA GLN A 113 16.10 -21.63 7.90
C GLN A 113 17.30 -22.43 7.35
N ASP A 114 17.50 -23.65 7.83
CA ASP A 114 18.59 -24.55 7.40
C ASP A 114 18.50 -24.96 5.92
N TYR A 115 17.33 -24.78 5.29
CA TYR A 115 17.10 -25.09 3.88
C TYR A 115 17.02 -23.84 3.00
N LEU A 116 17.28 -22.65 3.55
CA LEU A 116 17.23 -21.40 2.79
C LEU A 116 18.47 -21.26 1.90
N VAL A 117 18.22 -21.17 0.60
CA VAL A 117 19.16 -20.80 -0.44
C VAL A 117 18.53 -19.61 -1.15
N PHE A 118 19.05 -18.42 -0.85
CA PHE A 118 18.50 -17.16 -1.32
C PHE A 118 18.94 -16.86 -2.75
N TYR A 119 18.00 -16.28 -3.51
CA TYR A 119 18.26 -15.59 -4.76
C TYR A 119 17.72 -14.17 -4.64
N GLU A 120 18.63 -13.19 -4.56
CA GLU A 120 18.27 -11.78 -4.55
C GLU A 120 17.79 -11.34 -5.93
N LEU A 121 16.61 -10.73 -5.99
CA LEU A 121 15.90 -10.41 -7.24
C LEU A 121 15.45 -8.96 -7.25
N HIS A 122 15.96 -8.22 -8.24
CA HIS A 122 15.46 -6.89 -8.59
C HIS A 122 14.38 -7.00 -9.67
N VAL A 123 13.12 -6.74 -9.30
CA VAL A 123 11.94 -6.95 -10.18
C VAL A 123 12.08 -6.17 -11.49
N GLY A 124 12.54 -4.93 -11.43
CA GLY A 124 12.63 -4.03 -12.58
C GLY A 124 13.72 -4.37 -13.60
N THR A 125 14.61 -5.33 -13.31
CA THR A 125 15.71 -5.74 -14.21
C THR A 125 15.81 -7.24 -14.41
N PHE A 126 15.10 -8.05 -13.62
CA PHE A 126 15.13 -9.51 -13.75
C PHE A 126 14.54 -10.00 -15.08
N THR A 127 13.57 -9.26 -15.62
CA THR A 127 13.01 -9.48 -16.96
C THR A 127 12.98 -8.17 -17.76
N PRO A 128 12.92 -8.23 -19.10
CA PRO A 128 12.75 -7.04 -19.93
C PRO A 128 11.51 -6.20 -19.57
N GLU A 129 10.42 -6.86 -19.18
CA GLU A 129 9.16 -6.23 -18.77
C GLU A 129 9.28 -5.53 -17.42
N GLY A 130 10.09 -6.07 -16.49
CA GLY A 130 10.36 -5.46 -15.20
C GLY A 130 9.17 -5.46 -14.24
N THR A 131 8.32 -6.49 -14.28
CA THR A 131 7.08 -6.60 -13.48
C THR A 131 7.04 -7.90 -12.69
N PHE A 132 6.23 -7.94 -11.62
CA PHE A 132 5.98 -9.17 -10.87
C PHE A 132 5.39 -10.28 -11.76
N ASP A 133 4.46 -9.94 -12.66
CA ASP A 133 3.85 -10.92 -13.58
C ASP A 133 4.90 -11.58 -14.48
N ALA A 134 5.92 -10.83 -14.92
CA ALA A 134 7.00 -11.38 -15.72
C ALA A 134 7.98 -12.26 -14.92
N VAL A 135 8.03 -12.11 -13.58
CA VAL A 135 8.81 -12.99 -12.70
C VAL A 135 8.15 -14.37 -12.60
N ILE A 136 6.82 -14.46 -12.58
CA ILE A 136 6.07 -15.70 -12.31
C ILE A 136 6.51 -16.88 -13.19
N PRO A 137 6.61 -16.75 -14.54
CA PRO A 137 7.02 -17.85 -15.40
C PRO A 137 8.48 -18.32 -15.19
N ARG A 138 9.30 -17.56 -14.46
CA ARG A 138 10.71 -17.88 -14.19
C ARG A 138 10.90 -18.63 -12.86
N LEU A 139 9.85 -18.72 -12.04
CA LEU A 139 9.93 -19.39 -10.73
C LEU A 139 10.29 -20.88 -10.86
N ASP A 140 9.80 -21.56 -11.90
CA ASP A 140 10.13 -22.97 -12.16
C ASP A 140 11.63 -23.16 -12.42
N SER A 141 12.25 -22.29 -13.21
CA SER A 141 13.70 -22.35 -13.48
C SER A 141 14.54 -22.05 -12.24
N LEU A 142 14.11 -21.12 -11.38
CA LEU A 142 14.79 -20.86 -10.10
C LEU A 142 14.70 -22.07 -9.17
N ARG A 143 13.55 -22.74 -9.14
CA ARG A 143 13.38 -23.99 -8.39
C ARG A 143 14.27 -25.11 -8.94
N GLU A 144 14.33 -25.28 -10.27
CA GLU A 144 15.21 -26.26 -10.92
C GLU A 144 16.70 -26.01 -10.63
N LEU A 145 17.09 -24.74 -10.52
CA LEU A 145 18.44 -24.32 -10.12
C LEU A 145 18.76 -24.71 -8.66
N GLY A 146 17.74 -24.99 -7.84
CA GLY A 146 17.88 -25.34 -6.42
C GLY A 146 17.69 -24.15 -5.47
N ILE A 147 17.19 -23.01 -5.96
CA ILE A 147 16.83 -21.88 -5.10
C ILE A 147 15.58 -22.24 -4.30
N THR A 148 15.58 -21.90 -3.02
CA THR A 148 14.46 -22.18 -2.11
C THR A 148 13.78 -20.91 -1.60
N ALA A 149 14.47 -19.77 -1.63
CA ALA A 149 13.90 -18.49 -1.23
C ALA A 149 14.28 -17.37 -2.20
N ILE A 150 13.31 -16.52 -2.54
CA ILE A 150 13.55 -15.29 -3.30
C ILE A 150 13.63 -14.14 -2.30
N GLU A 151 14.72 -13.40 -2.34
CA GLU A 151 14.86 -12.13 -1.63
C GLU A 151 14.55 -11.00 -2.61
N LEU A 152 13.39 -10.37 -2.47
CA LEU A 152 13.06 -9.22 -3.29
C LEU A 152 13.82 -7.99 -2.79
N MET A 153 14.53 -7.31 -3.69
CA MET A 153 14.98 -5.94 -3.43
C MET A 153 13.76 -5.04 -3.13
N PRO A 154 13.93 -3.90 -2.43
CA PRO A 154 12.80 -3.14 -1.92
C PRO A 154 11.77 -2.74 -2.99
N VAL A 155 10.49 -2.94 -2.66
CA VAL A 155 9.35 -2.71 -3.57
C VAL A 155 8.44 -1.55 -3.12
N ALA A 156 8.86 -0.81 -2.09
CA ALA A 156 8.19 0.41 -1.69
C ALA A 156 8.20 1.44 -2.83
N GLN A 157 7.15 2.24 -2.95
CA GLN A 157 7.05 3.21 -4.03
C GLN A 157 8.12 4.30 -3.87
N PHE A 158 8.85 4.57 -4.96
CA PHE A 158 9.86 5.63 -5.05
C PHE A 158 9.52 6.63 -6.17
N PRO A 159 10.19 7.81 -6.22
CA PRO A 159 10.05 8.75 -7.32
C PRO A 159 10.56 8.17 -8.65
N GLY A 160 9.80 8.36 -9.73
CA GLY A 160 10.17 7.89 -11.08
C GLY A 160 9.78 6.44 -11.35
N ASN A 161 10.32 5.88 -12.44
CA ASN A 161 9.90 4.57 -12.97
C ASN A 161 10.96 3.48 -12.83
N ARG A 162 12.19 3.80 -12.39
CA ARG A 162 13.28 2.85 -12.16
C ARG A 162 14.13 3.31 -10.98
N ASN A 163 14.34 2.43 -10.01
CA ASN A 163 15.18 2.63 -8.84
C ASN A 163 15.48 1.24 -8.26
N TRP A 164 16.53 1.11 -7.44
CA TRP A 164 16.82 -0.10 -6.68
C TRP A 164 15.92 -0.29 -5.46
N GLY A 165 15.14 0.74 -5.10
CA GLY A 165 14.07 0.69 -4.10
C GLY A 165 14.40 1.34 -2.76
N TYR A 166 15.63 1.84 -2.57
CA TYR A 166 16.09 2.40 -1.28
C TYR A 166 15.77 3.89 -1.09
N ASP A 167 15.18 4.56 -2.08
CA ASP A 167 14.77 5.98 -2.05
C ASP A 167 13.28 6.18 -1.72
N GLY A 168 12.67 5.21 -1.04
CA GLY A 168 11.26 5.20 -0.64
C GLY A 168 10.97 5.85 0.72
#